data_AF-A0A2T1EV33-F1
#
_entry.id   AF-A0A2T1EV33-F1
#
_cell.length_a   1.000
_cell.length_b   1.000
_cell.length_c   1.000
_cell.angle_alpha   90.00
_cell.angle_beta   90.00
_cell.angle_gamma   90.00
#
_symmetry.space_group_name_H-M   'P 1'
#
loop_
_entity.id
_entity.type
_entity.pdbx_description
1 polymer ?
#
loop_
_entity_poly.entity_id
_entity_poly.type
_entity_poly.pdbx_seq_one_letter_code
_entity_poly.pdbx_strand_id
1 'polypeptide(L)'
;MTRKTRNTRQSLTASGWLKPQCWQISKTEAAEALKMPVNRIVKVYPKQHQVIVVYLNEKGQKCSSFFSYRLFARWEQETIAAIASCRNQQALAPLEIIVQYDLEHFNYPVQSANQIWDTLLNHIRRAITEQRHTQKCA
;
A
#
# COMPACT_ATOMS: atom_id res chain seq x y z
N MET A 1 -16.22 26.82 10.48
CA MET A 1 -15.26 25.91 9.83
C MET A 1 -15.50 24.50 10.36
N THR A 2 -16.21 23.67 9.60
CA THR A 2 -16.57 22.30 10.00
C THR A 2 -15.32 21.43 10.00
N ARG A 3 -14.92 20.97 11.19
CA ARG A 3 -13.85 19.99 11.40
C ARG A 3 -14.28 18.68 10.75
N LYS A 4 -13.94 18.48 9.47
CA LYS A 4 -14.13 17.21 8.74
C LYS A 4 -13.52 16.11 9.60
N THR A 5 -14.36 15.28 10.21
CA THR A 5 -13.95 14.00 10.77
C THR A 5 -13.23 13.26 9.64
N ARG A 6 -11.92 13.00 9.81
CA ARG A 6 -11.13 12.23 8.86
C ARG A 6 -11.82 10.87 8.75
N ASN A 7 -12.49 10.64 7.63
CA ASN A 7 -13.19 9.39 7.39
C ASN A 7 -12.11 8.29 7.31
N THR A 8 -11.96 7.47 8.34
CA THR A 8 -10.90 6.45 8.42
C THR A 8 -11.30 5.15 7.72
N ARG A 9 -12.58 4.99 7.35
CA ARG A 9 -13.11 3.87 6.55
C ARG A 9 -12.93 4.11 5.05
N GLN A 10 -11.68 4.24 4.63
CA GLN A 10 -11.33 4.42 3.24
C GLN A 10 -9.97 3.78 2.95
N SER A 11 -9.69 3.50 1.68
CA SER A 11 -8.43 2.89 1.27
C SER A 11 -7.21 3.78 1.57
N LEU A 12 -6.03 3.18 1.60
CA LEU A 12 -4.74 3.87 1.71
C LEU A 12 -4.56 4.94 0.61
N THR A 13 -5.12 4.69 -0.58
CA THR A 13 -5.13 5.66 -1.67
C THR A 13 -6.14 6.79 -1.44
N ALA A 14 -7.38 6.45 -1.06
CA ALA A 14 -8.45 7.44 -0.87
C ALA A 14 -8.17 8.39 0.29
N SER A 15 -7.55 7.87 1.36
CA SER A 15 -7.08 8.67 2.50
C SER A 15 -5.90 9.58 2.19
N GLY A 16 -5.23 9.37 1.06
CA GLY A 16 -4.06 10.14 0.65
C GLY A 16 -2.77 9.77 1.39
N TRP A 17 -2.78 8.72 2.21
CA TRP A 17 -1.56 8.16 2.83
C TRP A 17 -0.61 7.62 1.78
N LEU A 18 -1.14 6.93 0.77
CA LEU A 18 -0.39 6.51 -0.40
C LEU A 18 -0.84 7.29 -1.64
N LYS A 19 0.14 7.72 -2.43
CA LYS A 19 -0.07 8.42 -3.71
C LYS A 19 0.57 7.64 -4.85
N PRO A 20 0.04 6.45 -5.17
CA PRO A 20 0.67 5.53 -6.09
C PRO A 20 0.78 6.05 -7.54
N GLN A 21 -0.05 7.01 -7.92
CA GLN A 21 0.06 7.72 -9.20
C GLN A 21 1.37 8.49 -9.38
N CYS A 22 2.08 8.79 -8.29
CA CYS A 22 3.38 9.46 -8.32
C CYS A 22 4.54 8.46 -8.40
N TRP A 23 4.29 7.15 -8.30
CA TRP A 23 5.34 6.14 -8.34
C TRP A 23 5.76 5.83 -9.76
N GLN A 24 7.06 5.62 -9.97
CA GLN A 24 7.58 5.11 -11.23
C GLN A 24 7.63 3.57 -11.17
N ILE A 25 6.55 2.92 -11.60
CA ILE A 25 6.48 1.46 -11.69
C ILE A 25 7.26 1.00 -12.92
N SER A 26 8.29 0.17 -12.69
CA SER A 26 9.13 -0.35 -13.76
C SER A 26 8.44 -1.50 -14.51
N LYS A 27 8.95 -1.83 -15.71
CA LYS A 27 8.48 -3.02 -16.43
C LYS A 27 8.76 -4.31 -15.67
N THR A 28 9.90 -4.40 -14.99
CA THR A 28 10.29 -5.56 -14.18
C THR A 28 9.32 -5.74 -13.01
N GLU A 29 9.01 -4.66 -12.31
CA GLU A 29 8.05 -4.69 -11.19
C GLU A 29 6.66 -5.14 -11.66
N ALA A 30 6.20 -4.65 -12.82
CA ALA A 30 4.94 -5.08 -13.41
C ALA A 30 4.97 -6.54 -13.88
N ALA A 31 6.09 -7.00 -14.45
CA ALA A 31 6.28 -8.37 -14.88
C ALA A 31 6.21 -9.35 -13.70
N GLU A 32 6.86 -9.02 -12.58
CA GLU A 32 6.83 -9.80 -11.35
C GLU A 32 5.42 -9.84 -10.75
N ALA A 33 4.78 -8.68 -10.58
CA ALA A 33 3.42 -8.57 -10.02
C ALA A 33 2.40 -9.38 -10.83
N LEU A 34 2.55 -9.41 -12.16
CA LEU A 34 1.63 -10.09 -13.07
C LEU A 34 2.10 -11.50 -13.48
N LYS A 35 3.21 -11.98 -12.93
CA LYS A 35 3.82 -13.28 -13.23
C LYS A 35 3.98 -13.53 -14.73
N MET A 36 4.49 -12.54 -15.45
CA MET A 36 4.73 -12.64 -16.90
C MET A 36 6.16 -12.22 -17.28
N PRO A 37 6.68 -12.68 -18.43
CA PRO A 37 8.00 -12.26 -18.91
C PRO A 37 8.11 -10.74 -19.11
N VAL A 38 9.22 -10.13 -18.69
CA VAL A 38 9.48 -8.69 -18.81
C VAL A 38 9.39 -8.20 -20.25
N ASN A 39 9.86 -9.00 -21.21
CA ASN A 39 9.80 -8.67 -22.64
C ASN A 39 8.38 -8.58 -23.20
N ARG A 40 7.37 -9.13 -22.49
CA ARG A 40 5.95 -8.96 -22.83
C ARG A 40 5.38 -7.64 -22.32
N ILE A 41 6.02 -6.96 -21.37
CA ILE A 41 5.57 -5.66 -20.88
C ILE A 41 5.96 -4.55 -21.86
N VAL A 42 4.97 -3.97 -22.51
CA VAL A 42 5.16 -2.90 -23.48
C VAL A 42 5.26 -1.55 -22.77
N LYS A 43 4.28 -1.23 -21.92
CA LYS A 43 4.22 0.03 -21.15
C LYS A 43 3.44 -0.14 -19.84
N VAL A 44 3.76 0.68 -18.86
CA VAL A 44 3.09 0.75 -17.55
C VAL A 44 2.69 2.18 -17.28
N TYR A 45 1.44 2.41 -16.88
CA TYR A 45 0.89 3.74 -16.61
C TYR A 45 0.20 3.78 -15.24
N PRO A 46 0.85 4.34 -14.22
CA PRO A 46 0.22 4.64 -12.95
C PRO A 46 -0.96 5.61 -13.13
N LYS A 47 -2.12 5.27 -12.58
CA LYS A 47 -3.30 6.15 -12.44
C LYS A 47 -3.66 6.31 -10.97
N GLN A 48 -4.62 7.17 -10.64
CA GLN A 48 -4.92 7.48 -9.24
C GLN A 48 -5.22 6.24 -8.38
N HIS A 49 -6.02 5.28 -8.89
CA HIS A 49 -6.48 4.12 -8.11
C HIS A 49 -5.97 2.77 -8.62
N GLN A 50 -5.41 2.74 -9.82
CA GLN A 50 -5.06 1.53 -10.56
C GLN A 50 -3.83 1.78 -11.42
N VAL A 51 -3.21 0.73 -11.91
CA VAL A 51 -2.14 0.80 -12.92
C VAL A 51 -2.61 0.15 -14.21
N ILE A 52 -2.40 0.83 -15.33
CA ILE A 52 -2.67 0.27 -16.65
C ILE A 52 -1.38 -0.38 -17.14
N VAL A 53 -1.45 -1.66 -17.50
CA VAL A 53 -0.32 -2.37 -18.11
C VAL A 53 -0.70 -2.75 -19.53
N VAL A 54 0.14 -2.32 -20.46
CA VAL A 54 0.07 -2.70 -21.87
C VAL A 54 1.09 -3.81 -22.08
N TYR A 55 0.63 -4.96 -22.57
CA TYR A 55 1.45 -6.16 -22.69
C TYR A 55 1.17 -6.91 -24.00
N LEU A 56 2.08 -7.80 -24.39
CA LEU A 56 1.86 -8.75 -25.48
C LEU A 56 1.27 -10.05 -24.91
N ASN A 57 0.18 -10.52 -25.50
CA ASN A 57 -0.36 -11.84 -25.17
C ASN A 57 0.52 -12.97 -25.75
N GLU A 58 0.12 -14.22 -25.53
CA GLU A 58 0.87 -15.40 -26.01
C GLU A 58 1.00 -15.46 -27.55
N LYS A 59 0.07 -14.84 -28.28
CA LYS A 59 0.08 -14.73 -29.74
C LYS A 59 0.89 -13.51 -30.23
N GLY A 60 1.56 -12.79 -29.34
CA GLY A 60 2.31 -11.57 -29.65
C GLY A 60 1.42 -10.34 -29.94
N GLN A 61 0.12 -10.43 -29.68
CA GLN A 61 -0.82 -9.32 -29.90
C GLN A 61 -0.84 -8.40 -28.69
N LYS A 62 -1.00 -7.10 -28.95
CA LYS A 62 -1.02 -6.08 -27.90
C LYS A 62 -2.37 -6.08 -27.17
N CYS A 63 -2.30 -6.21 -25.85
CA CYS A 63 -3.42 -6.09 -24.91
C CYS A 63 -3.17 -4.96 -23.91
N SER A 64 -4.24 -4.48 -23.27
CA SER A 64 -4.17 -3.49 -22.20
C SER A 64 -5.17 -3.86 -21.12
N SER A 65 -4.75 -3.80 -19.86
CA SER A 65 -5.63 -4.12 -18.72
C SER A 65 -5.30 -3.25 -17.51
N PHE A 66 -6.27 -3.15 -16.60
CA PHE A 66 -6.17 -2.39 -15.36
C PHE A 66 -5.90 -3.34 -14.20
N PHE A 67 -4.95 -2.97 -13.35
CA PHE A 67 -4.53 -3.77 -12.20
C PHE A 67 -4.55 -2.94 -10.92
N SER A 68 -4.82 -3.60 -9.79
CA SER A 68 -4.69 -3.00 -8.47
C SER A 68 -3.22 -2.81 -8.13
N TYR A 69 -2.87 -1.68 -7.50
CA TYR A 69 -1.52 -1.46 -6.97
C TYR A 69 -1.11 -2.49 -5.91
N ARG A 70 -2.08 -3.10 -5.24
CA ARG A 70 -1.88 -4.10 -4.18
C ARG A 70 -1.21 -5.39 -4.66
N LEU A 71 -1.13 -5.59 -5.98
CA LEU A 71 -0.39 -6.70 -6.59
C LEU A 71 1.12 -6.44 -6.65
N PHE A 72 1.56 -5.19 -6.47
CA PHE A 72 2.94 -4.77 -6.69
C PHE A 72 3.68 -4.74 -5.36
N ALA A 73 4.90 -5.30 -5.33
CA ALA A 73 5.73 -5.33 -4.12
C ALA A 73 5.99 -3.92 -3.54
N ARG A 74 6.08 -2.90 -4.41
CA ARG A 74 6.21 -1.51 -3.98
C ARG A 74 5.05 -1.04 -3.09
N TRP A 75 3.82 -1.52 -3.31
CA TRP A 75 2.70 -1.15 -2.46
C TRP A 75 2.92 -1.59 -1.01
N GLU A 76 3.39 -2.83 -0.81
CA GLU A 76 3.75 -3.34 0.50
C GLU A 76 4.86 -2.51 1.14
N GLN A 77 5.94 -2.24 0.39
CA GLN A 77 7.09 -1.46 0.87
C GLN A 77 6.68 -0.05 1.31
N GLU A 78 5.89 0.66 0.51
CA GLU A 78 5.44 2.02 0.79
C GLU A 78 4.43 2.05 1.96
N THR A 79 3.60 1.01 2.09
CA THR A 79 2.69 0.87 3.25
C THR A 79 3.50 0.66 4.54
N ILE A 80 4.49 -0.22 4.51
CA ILE A 80 5.40 -0.47 5.64
C ILE A 80 6.18 0.80 6.00
N ALA A 81 6.67 1.54 5.01
CA ALA A 81 7.35 2.81 5.23
C ALA A 81 6.42 3.86 5.87
N ALA A 82 5.16 3.93 5.42
CA ALA A 82 4.17 4.82 6.01
C ALA A 82 3.92 4.48 7.49
N ILE A 83 3.77 3.20 7.83
CA ILE A 83 3.64 2.72 9.22
C ILE A 83 4.86 3.15 10.05
N ALA A 84 6.07 2.85 9.56
CA ALA A 84 7.31 3.17 10.26
C ALA A 84 7.51 4.67 10.50
N SER A 85 6.95 5.52 9.64
CA SER A 85 7.06 6.98 9.78
C SER A 85 6.24 7.56 10.96
N CYS A 86 5.25 6.82 11.47
CA CYS A 86 4.40 7.27 12.57
C CYS A 86 5.14 7.16 13.91
N ARG A 87 5.52 8.28 14.52
CA ARG A 87 6.35 8.29 15.75
C ARG A 87 5.61 8.00 17.06
N ASN A 88 4.28 8.04 17.07
CA ASN A 88 3.51 7.85 18.30
C ASN A 88 2.11 7.29 18.01
N GLN A 89 1.43 6.86 19.07
CA GLN A 89 0.09 6.24 18.97
C GLN A 89 -0.94 7.17 18.33
N GLN A 90 -0.88 8.47 18.58
CA GLN A 90 -1.83 9.44 18.00
C GLN A 90 -1.70 9.54 16.47
N ALA A 91 -0.47 9.47 15.95
CA ALA A 91 -0.22 9.44 14.51
C ALA A 91 -0.58 8.09 13.88
N LEU A 92 -0.44 7.00 14.63
CA LEU A 92 -0.63 5.63 14.17
C LEU A 92 -2.10 5.19 14.16
N ALA A 93 -2.90 5.60 15.14
CA ALA A 93 -4.31 5.22 15.27
C ALA A 93 -5.17 5.42 14.00
N PRO A 94 -5.08 6.55 13.25
CA PRO A 94 -5.83 6.67 12.01
C PRO A 94 -5.31 5.72 10.91
N LEU A 95 -4.00 5.45 10.88
CA LEU A 95 -3.40 4.56 9.88
C LEU A 95 -3.77 3.09 10.16
N GLU A 96 -3.88 2.68 11.42
CA GLU A 96 -4.35 1.35 11.81
C GLU A 96 -5.73 1.05 11.22
N ILE A 97 -6.71 1.94 11.42
CA ILE A 97 -8.07 1.78 10.89
C ILE A 97 -8.06 1.72 9.35
N ILE A 98 -7.24 2.56 8.71
CA ILE A 98 -7.13 2.62 7.25
C ILE A 98 -6.51 1.34 6.69
N VAL A 99 -5.42 0.85 7.29
CA VAL A 99 -4.76 -0.39 6.88
C VAL A 99 -5.69 -1.58 7.06
N GLN A 100 -6.37 -1.68 8.21
CA GLN A 100 -7.36 -2.73 8.45
C GLN A 100 -8.47 -2.69 7.40
N TYR A 101 -9.07 -1.52 7.17
CA TYR A 101 -10.10 -1.35 6.14
C TYR A 101 -9.59 -1.79 4.76
N ASP A 102 -8.37 -1.39 4.39
CA ASP A 102 -7.79 -1.70 3.09
C ASP A 102 -7.55 -3.21 2.91
N LEU A 103 -7.05 -3.90 3.94
CA LEU A 103 -6.84 -5.35 3.91
C LEU A 103 -8.14 -6.14 3.86
N GLU A 104 -9.21 -5.66 4.50
CA GLU A 104 -10.52 -6.32 4.51
C GLU A 104 -11.29 -6.17 3.19
N HIS A 105 -11.11 -5.06 2.47
CA HIS A 105 -11.96 -4.70 1.33
C HIS A 105 -11.31 -4.88 -0.05
N PHE A 106 -10.02 -5.18 -0.10
CA PHE A 106 -9.30 -5.34 -1.36
C PHE A 106 -8.53 -6.66 -1.41
N ASN A 107 -8.34 -7.17 -2.63
CA ASN A 107 -7.54 -8.36 -2.85
C ASN A 107 -6.05 -8.05 -2.70
N TYR A 108 -5.40 -8.84 -1.86
CA TYR A 108 -3.96 -8.83 -1.64
C TYR A 108 -3.37 -10.23 -1.88
N PRO A 109 -2.12 -10.32 -2.36
CA PRO A 109 -1.31 -11.49 -2.10
C PRO A 109 -1.22 -11.71 -0.57
N VAL A 110 -1.52 -12.93 -0.12
CA VAL A 110 -1.56 -13.29 1.32
C VAL A 110 -0.27 -12.89 2.04
N GLN A 111 0.88 -13.11 1.40
CA GLN A 111 2.18 -12.76 1.96
C GLN A 111 2.30 -11.26 2.26
N SER A 112 1.94 -10.40 1.30
CA SER A 112 1.99 -8.95 1.48
C SER A 112 1.00 -8.45 2.53
N ALA A 113 -0.21 -9.03 2.57
CA ALA A 113 -1.19 -8.72 3.61
C ALA A 113 -0.64 -9.03 5.02
N ASN A 114 -0.05 -10.21 5.19
CA ASN A 114 0.55 -10.62 6.46
C ASN A 114 1.72 -9.70 6.85
N GLN A 115 2.62 -9.39 5.93
CA GLN A 115 3.77 -8.53 6.20
C GLN A 115 3.35 -7.11 6.62
N ILE A 116 2.35 -6.52 5.95
CA ILE A 116 1.79 -5.22 6.33
C ILE A 116 1.18 -5.30 7.74
N TRP A 117 0.36 -6.32 7.99
CA TRP A 117 -0.33 -6.49 9.27
C TRP A 117 0.64 -6.70 10.44
N ASP A 118 1.62 -7.58 10.28
CA ASP A 118 2.64 -7.85 11.30
C ASP A 118 3.48 -6.61 11.58
N THR A 119 3.85 -5.85 10.55
CA THR A 119 4.56 -4.57 10.69
C THR A 119 3.73 -3.59 11.52
N LEU A 120 2.43 -3.46 11.21
CA LEU A 120 1.52 -2.59 11.93
C LEU A 120 1.43 -2.98 13.41
N LEU A 121 1.18 -4.26 13.71
CA LEU A 121 1.06 -4.75 15.08
C LEU A 121 2.36 -4.55 15.88
N ASN A 122 3.51 -4.83 15.28
CA ASN A 122 4.80 -4.63 15.94
C ASN A 122 5.06 -3.16 16.23
N HIS A 123 4.68 -2.27 15.30
CA HIS A 123 4.82 -0.83 15.50
C HIS A 123 3.89 -0.29 16.59
N ILE A 124 2.63 -0.75 16.65
CA ILE A 124 1.69 -0.43 17.73
C ILE A 124 2.26 -0.85 19.09
N ARG A 125 2.76 -2.07 19.21
CA ARG A 125 3.36 -2.58 20.46
C ARG A 125 4.53 -1.74 20.94
N ARG A 126 5.40 -1.30 20.02
CA ARG A 126 6.52 -0.41 20.32
C ARG A 126 6.05 0.96 20.81
N ALA A 127 5.11 1.58 20.09
CA ALA A 127 4.57 2.89 20.46
C ALA A 127 3.93 2.90 21.86
N ILE A 128 3.21 1.83 22.22
CA ILE A 128 2.62 1.69 23.56
C ILE A 128 3.71 1.55 24.64
N THR A 129 4.76 0.77 24.37
CA THR A 129 5.88 0.59 25.30
C THR A 129 6.61 1.91 25.56
N GLU A 130 6.94 2.65 24.50
CA GLU A 130 7.63 3.95 24.59
C GLU A 130 6.79 4.99 25.36
N GLN A 131 5.47 5.00 25.15
CA GLN A 131 4.56 5.87 25.89
C GLN A 131 4.49 5.53 27.39
N ARG A 132 4.53 4.24 27.75
CA ARG A 132 4.58 3.83 29.17
C ARG A 132 5.90 4.19 29.85
N HIS A 133 7.01 4.11 29.13
CA HIS A 133 8.31 4.52 29.67
C HIS A 133 8.39 6.03 29.90
N THR A 134 7.91 6.84 28.96
CA THR A 134 7.89 8.30 29.11
C THR A 134 6.97 8.76 30.24
N GLN A 135 5.85 8.09 30.48
CA GLN A 135 4.96 8.41 31.62
C GLN A 135 5.52 8.00 32.99
N LYS A 136 6.47 7.06 33.06
CA LYS A 136 7.10 6.65 34.32
C LYS A 136 8.28 7.53 34.75
N CYS A 137 8.83 8.32 33.82
CA CYS A 137 9.99 9.19 34.06
C CYS A 137 9.62 10.69 34.19
N ALA A 138 8.33 11.02 34.13
CA ALA A 138 7.77 12.37 34.28
C ALA A 138 7.02 12.48 35.61
#